data_AF-A0A2N0M5K1-F1
#
_entry.id   AF-A0A2N0M5K1-F1
#
_cell.length_a   1.000
_cell.length_b   1.000
_cell.length_c   1.000
_cell.angle_alpha   90.00
_cell.angle_beta   90.00
_cell.angle_gamma   90.00
#
_symmetry.space_group_name_H-M   'P 1'
#
loop_
_entity.id
_entity.type
_entity.pdbx_description
1 polymer ?
#
loop_
_entity_poly.entity_id
_entity_poly.type
_entity_poly.pdbx_seq_one_letter_code
_entity_poly.pdbx_strand_id
1 'polypeptide(L)'
;EQNRDLTDFQWAYFPYVSIYDTVKEAAEVAAEALGGRYLYGGGFRDIVEKYCLLGPGESCITRIQEYIDAGARHIVFSVACPREDRTRHLETIAKEIIPHFRERGI
;
A
#
# COMPACT_ATOMS: atom_id res chain seq x y z
N GLU A 1 24.30 16.81 -7.00
CA GLU A 1 25.08 15.60 -7.31
C GLU A 1 24.70 15.11 -8.71
N GLN A 2 25.69 14.82 -9.57
CA GLN A 2 25.62 14.37 -10.99
C GLN A 2 25.01 15.29 -12.08
N ASN A 3 24.59 16.53 -11.80
CA ASN A 3 24.09 17.49 -12.80
C ASN A 3 23.02 16.91 -13.75
N ARG A 4 22.13 16.07 -13.22
CA ARG A 4 21.02 15.50 -13.98
C ARG A 4 19.81 16.43 -13.91
N ASP A 5 19.22 16.71 -15.06
CA ASP A 5 17.91 17.34 -15.14
C ASP A 5 16.84 16.33 -14.68
N LEU A 6 16.03 16.73 -13.72
CA LEU A 6 14.95 15.95 -13.12
C LEU A 6 13.61 16.69 -13.19
N THR A 7 13.49 17.76 -13.97
CA THR A 7 12.29 18.61 -14.00
C THR A 7 11.01 17.83 -14.30
N ASP A 8 11.07 16.84 -15.20
CA ASP A 8 9.92 15.98 -15.54
C ASP A 8 9.92 14.62 -14.83
N PHE A 9 10.88 14.36 -13.93
CA PHE A 9 10.97 13.08 -13.23
C PHE A 9 9.85 12.94 -12.19
N GLN A 10 9.17 11.81 -12.20
CA GLN A 10 8.06 11.51 -11.28
C GLN A 10 8.39 10.32 -10.39
N TRP A 11 8.15 10.44 -9.10
CA TRP A 11 8.36 9.38 -8.13
C TRP A 11 7.13 8.45 -8.06
N ALA A 12 7.39 7.16 -7.94
CA ALA A 12 6.35 6.15 -7.75
C ALA A 12 6.45 5.50 -6.37
N TYR A 13 5.30 5.25 -5.75
CA TYR A 13 5.17 4.45 -4.54
C TYR A 13 4.56 3.09 -4.90
N PHE A 14 5.25 2.01 -4.55
CA PHE A 14 4.81 0.63 -4.74
C PHE A 14 4.52 -0.03 -3.38
N PRO A 15 3.32 0.17 -2.80
CA PRO A 15 2.91 -0.52 -1.58
C PRO A 15 2.41 -1.94 -1.83
N TYR A 16 2.70 -2.82 -0.86
CA TYR A 16 1.79 -3.94 -0.59
C TYR A 16 0.57 -3.45 0.19
N VAL A 17 -0.62 -3.96 -0.14
CA VAL A 17 -1.89 -3.53 0.48
C VAL A 17 -2.70 -4.72 0.99
N SER A 18 -3.18 -4.62 2.23
CA SER A 18 -4.05 -5.59 2.90
C SER A 18 -5.13 -4.83 3.67
N ILE A 19 -6.39 -5.06 3.30
CA ILE A 19 -7.56 -4.27 3.72
C ILE A 19 -8.49 -5.16 4.54
N TYR A 20 -8.58 -4.85 5.83
CA TYR A 20 -9.39 -5.55 6.83
C TYR A 20 -9.87 -4.53 7.88
N ASP A 21 -10.74 -4.94 8.80
CA ASP A 21 -11.38 -4.05 9.77
C ASP A 21 -10.38 -3.39 10.73
N THR A 22 -9.23 -4.04 10.95
CA THR A 22 -8.17 -3.50 11.80
C THR A 22 -6.80 -3.60 11.15
N VAL A 23 -5.92 -2.66 11.49
CA VAL A 23 -4.50 -2.70 11.09
C VAL A 23 -3.82 -3.99 11.54
N LYS A 24 -4.16 -4.48 12.74
CA LYS A 24 -3.60 -5.71 13.31
C LYS A 24 -3.94 -6.92 12.45
N GLU A 25 -5.21 -7.10 12.11
CA GLU A 25 -5.67 -8.20 11.26
C GLU A 25 -5.03 -8.14 9.87
N ALA A 26 -5.04 -6.96 9.26
CA ALA A 26 -4.41 -6.76 7.97
C ALA A 26 -2.90 -7.09 7.98
N ALA A 27 -2.20 -6.74 9.06
CA ALA A 27 -0.79 -7.04 9.25
C ALA A 27 -0.53 -8.55 9.36
N GLU A 28 -1.37 -9.27 10.11
CA GLU A 28 -1.28 -10.73 10.27
C GLU A 28 -1.50 -11.43 8.92
N VAL A 29 -2.54 -11.03 8.18
CA VAL A 29 -2.81 -11.58 6.85
C VAL A 29 -1.71 -11.25 5.84
N ALA A 30 -1.26 -10.01 5.81
CA ALA A 30 -0.18 -9.60 4.90
C ALA A 30 1.12 -10.36 5.23
N ALA A 31 1.41 -10.59 6.51
CA ALA A 31 2.58 -11.33 6.93
C ALA A 31 2.53 -12.80 6.51
N GLU A 32 1.37 -13.44 6.55
CA GLU A 32 1.19 -14.80 6.02
C GLU A 32 1.35 -14.83 4.50
N ALA A 33 0.68 -13.92 3.79
CA ALA A 33 0.68 -13.84 2.32
C ALA A 33 2.07 -13.55 1.73
N LEU A 34 2.90 -12.80 2.47
CA LEU A 34 4.24 -12.39 2.04
C LEU A 34 5.35 -13.23 2.68
N GLY A 35 5.18 -13.74 3.89
CA GLY A 35 6.14 -14.59 4.59
C GLY A 35 6.39 -15.92 3.87
N GLY A 36 5.40 -16.47 3.16
CA GLY A 36 5.63 -17.61 2.26
C GLY A 36 6.51 -17.28 1.05
N ARG A 37 6.62 -15.99 0.67
CA ARG A 37 7.43 -15.51 -0.46
C ARG A 37 8.85 -15.14 -0.06
N TYR A 38 9.02 -14.67 1.18
CA TYR A 38 10.31 -14.31 1.74
C TYR A 38 10.63 -15.32 2.83
N LEU A 39 11.48 -16.32 2.53
CA LEU A 39 11.97 -17.37 3.44
C LEU A 39 12.83 -16.80 4.59
N TYR A 40 12.34 -15.78 5.29
CA TYR A 40 12.97 -15.13 6.42
C TYR A 40 12.51 -15.84 7.70
N GLY A 41 13.44 -16.47 8.41
CA GLY A 41 13.19 -17.18 9.68
C GLY A 41 12.90 -16.27 10.88
N GLY A 42 12.40 -15.06 10.66
CA GLY A 42 12.08 -14.06 11.69
C GLY A 42 10.75 -13.35 11.39
N GLY A 43 10.11 -12.82 12.44
CA GLY A 43 8.77 -12.24 12.38
C GLY A 43 8.61 -11.18 11.30
N PHE A 44 8.00 -11.56 10.17
CA PHE A 44 7.77 -10.70 9.02
C PHE A 44 6.84 -9.51 9.31
N ARG A 45 6.20 -9.52 10.49
CA ARG A 45 5.28 -8.52 11.00
C ARG A 45 5.88 -7.12 11.12
N ASP A 46 7.10 -6.98 11.65
CA ASP A 46 7.73 -5.65 11.83
C ASP A 46 7.99 -4.94 10.49
N ILE A 47 8.31 -5.72 9.46
CA ILE A 47 8.52 -5.21 8.09
C ILE A 47 7.17 -4.82 7.49
N VAL A 48 6.16 -5.68 7.64
CA VAL A 48 4.80 -5.43 7.14
C VAL A 48 4.23 -4.15 7.73
N GLU A 49 4.27 -3.98 9.04
CA GLU A 49 3.71 -2.81 9.73
C GLU A 49 4.38 -1.49 9.30
N LYS A 50 5.66 -1.54 8.92
CA LYS A 50 6.40 -0.35 8.45
C LYS A 50 6.10 0.01 7.00
N TYR A 51 6.06 -0.99 6.11
CA TYR A 51 6.12 -0.74 4.66
C TYR A 51 4.81 -1.01 3.89
N CYS A 52 3.82 -1.68 4.51
CA CYS A 52 2.55 -1.98 3.86
C CYS A 52 1.46 -0.95 4.18
N LEU A 53 0.47 -0.88 3.29
CA LEU A 53 -0.84 -0.27 3.56
C LEU A 53 -1.70 -1.32 4.26
N LEU A 54 -2.13 -1.03 5.50
CA LEU A 54 -2.77 -2.00 6.37
C LEU A 54 -4.02 -1.42 7.02
N GLY A 55 -5.06 -2.25 7.10
CA GLY A 55 -6.29 -1.94 7.84
C GLY A 55 -7.39 -1.35 6.95
N PRO A 56 -8.33 -0.59 7.53
CA PRO A 56 -9.44 -0.02 6.78
C PRO A 56 -8.97 0.92 5.65
N GLY A 57 -9.86 1.20 4.69
CA GLY A 57 -9.57 2.11 3.57
C GLY A 57 -8.99 3.45 4.02
N GLU A 58 -9.53 4.04 5.10
CA GLU A 58 -9.05 5.30 5.69
C GLU A 58 -7.60 5.24 6.20
N SER A 59 -7.19 4.12 6.78
CA SER A 59 -5.80 3.91 7.21
C SER A 59 -4.86 3.84 6.00
N CYS A 60 -5.31 3.17 4.93
CA CYS A 60 -4.56 3.13 3.68
C CYS A 60 -4.45 4.51 3.02
N ILE A 61 -5.55 5.27 2.97
CA ILE A 61 -5.60 6.63 2.42
C ILE A 61 -4.62 7.54 3.16
N THR A 62 -4.65 7.51 4.50
CA THR A 62 -3.74 8.32 5.33
C THR A 62 -2.28 8.04 4.98
N ARG A 63 -1.89 6.76 4.89
CA ARG A 63 -0.51 6.40 4.54
C ARG A 63 -0.16 6.76 3.10
N ILE A 64 -1.08 6.63 2.13
CA ILE A 64 -0.84 7.06 0.75
C ILE A 64 -0.59 8.58 0.69
N GLN A 65 -1.35 9.37 1.46
CA GLN A 65 -1.18 10.81 1.53
C GLN A 65 0.23 11.20 1.99
N GLU A 66 0.80 10.52 2.98
CA GLU A 66 2.19 10.75 3.42
C GLU A 66 3.21 10.62 2.27
N TYR A 67 3.02 9.64 1.37
CA TYR A 67 3.90 9.46 0.20
C TYR A 67 3.64 10.47 -0.91
N ILE A 68 2.38 10.89 -1.11
CA ILE A 68 2.03 11.97 -2.03
C ILE A 68 2.69 13.28 -1.59
N ASP A 69 2.61 13.58 -0.29
CA ASP A 69 3.22 14.76 0.33
C ASP A 69 4.74 14.72 0.21
N ALA A 70 5.35 13.54 0.27
CA ALA A 70 6.77 13.32 0.01
C ALA A 70 7.17 13.42 -1.48
N GLY A 71 6.21 13.55 -2.40
CA GLY A 71 6.45 13.77 -3.84
C GLY A 71 6.08 12.61 -4.77
N ALA A 72 5.49 11.53 -4.27
CA ALA A 72 4.98 10.46 -5.14
C ALA A 72 3.82 10.96 -6.02
N ARG A 73 3.83 10.59 -7.30
CA ARG A 73 2.77 10.90 -8.28
C ARG A 73 2.17 9.67 -8.95
N HIS A 74 2.80 8.51 -8.76
CA HIS A 74 2.26 7.23 -9.21
C HIS A 74 2.18 6.27 -8.03
N ILE A 75 1.02 5.62 -7.85
CA ILE A 75 0.81 4.61 -6.82
C ILE A 75 0.51 3.28 -7.51
N VAL A 76 1.27 2.23 -7.18
CA VAL A 76 1.11 0.90 -7.77
C VAL A 76 0.81 -0.10 -6.66
N PHE A 77 -0.43 -0.57 -6.59
CA PHE A 77 -0.88 -1.48 -5.54
C PHE A 77 -0.50 -2.93 -5.82
N SER A 78 0.11 -3.58 -4.84
CA SER A 78 0.33 -5.02 -4.82
C SER A 78 -0.51 -5.66 -3.70
N VAL A 79 -1.58 -6.35 -4.07
CA VAL A 79 -2.51 -6.93 -3.09
C VAL A 79 -1.88 -8.11 -2.35
N ALA A 80 -1.84 -8.02 -1.02
CA ALA A 80 -1.26 -8.99 -0.10
C ALA A 80 -2.36 -9.64 0.77
N CYS A 81 -3.19 -10.48 0.15
CA CYS A 81 -4.26 -11.23 0.81
C CYS A 81 -4.47 -12.61 0.16
N PRO A 82 -5.26 -13.50 0.79
CA PRO A 82 -5.73 -14.75 0.18
C PRO A 82 -6.47 -14.52 -1.14
N ARG A 83 -6.55 -15.56 -1.98
CA ARG A 83 -7.06 -15.41 -3.35
C ARG A 83 -8.53 -15.02 -3.38
N GLU A 84 -9.31 -15.60 -2.48
CA GLU A 84 -10.73 -15.36 -2.25
C GLU A 84 -11.04 -13.90 -1.90
N ASP A 85 -10.10 -13.21 -1.25
CA ASP A 85 -10.25 -11.83 -0.79
C ASP A 85 -9.81 -10.78 -1.82
N ARG A 86 -9.19 -11.21 -2.93
CA ARG A 86 -8.63 -10.27 -3.92
C ARG A 86 -9.70 -9.37 -4.53
N THR A 87 -10.87 -9.91 -4.85
CA THR A 87 -11.94 -9.14 -5.49
C THR A 87 -12.38 -7.99 -4.60
N ARG A 88 -12.67 -8.25 -3.31
CA ARG A 88 -13.09 -7.18 -2.38
C ARG A 88 -12.01 -6.12 -2.18
N HIS A 89 -10.73 -6.51 -2.16
CA HIS A 89 -9.63 -5.53 -2.08
C HIS A 89 -9.58 -4.63 -3.32
N LEU A 90 -9.73 -5.22 -4.51
CA LEU A 90 -9.78 -4.45 -5.76
C LEU A 90 -10.99 -3.51 -5.79
N GLU A 91 -12.14 -3.95 -5.27
CA GLU A 91 -13.32 -3.11 -5.16
C GLU A 91 -13.11 -1.93 -4.23
N THR A 92 -12.58 -2.14 -3.01
CA THR A 92 -12.26 -1.03 -2.09
C THR A 92 -11.23 -0.07 -2.69
N ILE A 93 -10.18 -0.60 -3.34
CA ILE A 93 -9.19 0.25 -4.02
C ILE A 93 -9.86 1.11 -5.10
N ALA A 94 -10.70 0.51 -5.94
CA ALA A 94 -11.30 1.19 -7.08
C ALA A 94 -12.44 2.14 -6.71
N LYS A 95 -13.24 1.80 -5.70
CA LYS A 95 -14.49 2.51 -5.35
C LYS A 95 -14.34 3.46 -4.16
N GLU A 96 -13.33 3.28 -3.31
CA GLU A 96 -13.15 4.08 -2.10
C GLU A 96 -11.81 4.81 -2.11
N ILE A 97 -10.69 4.09 -2.29
CA ILE A 97 -9.34 4.69 -2.16
C ILE A 97 -9.03 5.61 -3.35
N ILE A 98 -9.14 5.13 -4.59
CA ILE A 98 -8.80 5.94 -5.78
C ILE A 98 -9.68 7.19 -5.89
N PRO A 99 -11.03 7.11 -5.72
CA PRO A 99 -11.89 8.29 -5.80
C PRO A 99 -11.52 9.39 -4.80
N HIS A 100 -11.10 9.03 -3.57
CA HIS A 100 -10.67 10.00 -2.55
C HIS A 100 -9.61 10.98 -3.06
N PHE A 101 -8.63 10.50 -3.84
CA PHE A 101 -7.56 11.34 -4.38
C PHE A 101 -7.97 12.06 -5.67
N ARG A 102 -8.77 11.42 -6.53
CA ARG A 102 -9.23 12.02 -7.79
C ARG A 102 -10.18 13.19 -7.58
N GLU A 103 -11.10 13.09 -6.63
CA GLU A 103 -12.06 14.17 -6.32
C GLU A 103 -11.36 15.42 -5.76
N ARG A 104 -10.15 15.25 -5.21
CA ARG A 104 -9.33 16.33 -4.66
C ARG A 104 -8.40 16.99 -5.69
N GLY A 105 -8.42 16.54 -6.94
CA GLY A 105 -7.57 17.08 -8.01
C GLY A 105 -6.07 16.81 -7.81
N ILE A 106 -5.75 15.77 -7.05
CA ILE A 106 -4.38 15.29 -6.80
C ILE A 106 -4.04 14.21 -7.84
#